data_AF-A0A5B2XQP8-F1
#
_entry.id   AF-A0A5B2XQP8-F1
#
_cell.length_a   1.000
_cell.length_b   1.000
_cell.length_c   1.000
_cell.angle_alpha   90.00
_cell.angle_beta   90.00
_cell.angle_gamma   90.00
#
_symmetry.space_group_name_H-M   'P 1'
#
loop_
_entity.id
_entity.type
_entity.pdbx_description
1 polymer ?
#
loop_
_entity_poly.entity_id
_entity_poly.type
_entity_poly.pdbx_seq_one_letter_code
_entity_poly.pdbx_strand_id
1 'polypeptide(L)' 'MCRLCPVRLTCAITALASGERYGVWGGMDQADREALGHAEAQVAA' A
#
# COMPACT_ATOMS: atom_id res chain seq x y z
N MET A 1 14.45 2.31 -6.83
CA MET A 1 13.50 2.17 -7.94
C MET A 1 12.14 2.79 -7.59
N CYS A 2 11.41 2.35 -6.56
CA CYS A 2 10.08 2.90 -6.21
C CYS A 2 10.04 4.40 -5.89
N ARG A 3 11.08 4.95 -5.23
CA ARG A 3 11.11 6.36 -4.77
C ARG A 3 11.02 7.41 -5.88
N LEU A 4 11.47 7.07 -7.09
CA LEU A 4 11.48 7.96 -8.25
C LEU A 4 10.43 7.55 -9.30
N CYS A 5 9.59 6.56 -9.00
CA CYS A 5 8.59 6.06 -9.93
C CYS A 5 7.43 7.07 -10.05
N PRO A 6 7.08 7.54 -11.27
CA PRO A 6 6.04 8.55 -11.45
C PRO A 6 4.64 8.04 -11.07
N VAL A 7 4.44 6.72 -11.10
CA VAL A 7 3.16 6.07 -10.77
C VAL A 7 3.15 5.44 -9.38
N ARG A 8 4.08 5.85 -8.50
CA ARG A 8 4.24 5.26 -7.16
C ARG A 8 2.93 5.23 -6.37
N LEU A 9 2.19 6.33 -6.37
CA LEU A 9 0.92 6.45 -5.64
C LEU A 9 -0.17 5.58 -6.26
N THR A 10 -0.34 5.64 -7.59
CA THR A 10 -1.30 4.78 -8.30
C THR A 10 -1.03 3.31 -8.03
N CYS A 11 0.25 2.90 -8.07
CA CYS A 11 0.67 1.53 -7.77
C CYS A 11 0.30 1.10 -6.34
N ALA A 12 0.52 1.96 -5.34
CA ALA A 12 0.11 1.69 -3.95
C ALA A 12 -1.41 1.57 -3.82
N ILE A 13 -2.17 2.51 -4.40
CA ILE A 13 -3.64 2.54 -4.35
C ILE A 13 -4.21 1.26 -4.98
N THR A 14 -3.71 0.87 -6.15
CA THR A 14 -4.16 -0.35 -6.82
C THR A 14 -3.89 -1.57 -5.95
N ALA A 15 -2.70 -1.69 -5.36
CA ALA A 15 -2.35 -2.85 -4.53
C ALA A 15 -3.18 -2.94 -3.24
N LEU A 16 -3.52 -1.79 -2.64
CA LEU A 16 -4.42 -1.74 -1.50
C LEU A 16 -5.85 -2.13 -1.89
N ALA A 17 -6.36 -1.58 -3.01
CA ALA A 17 -7.72 -1.84 -3.48
C ALA A 17 -7.94 -3.30 -3.95
N SER A 18 -6.93 -3.93 -4.55
CA SER A 18 -7.02 -5.34 -4.97
C SER A 18 -6.70 -6.34 -3.85
N GLY A 19 -6.17 -5.87 -2.71
CA GLY A 19 -5.74 -6.74 -1.62
C GLY A 19 -4.54 -7.60 -2.02
N GLU A 20 -3.56 -7.03 -2.73
CA GLU A 20 -2.36 -7.77 -3.14
C GLU A 20 -1.65 -8.37 -1.92
N ARG A 21 -1.51 -9.71 -1.93
CA ARG A 21 -1.00 -10.47 -0.79
C ARG A 21 0.52 -10.47 -0.70
N TYR A 22 1.22 -10.26 -1.81
CA TYR A 22 2.68 -10.40 -1.88
C TYR A 22 3.33 -9.28 -2.68
N GLY A 23 4.62 -9.07 -2.46
CA GLY A 23 5.43 -8.12 -3.22
C GLY A 23 5.41 -6.68 -2.68
N VAL A 24 6.23 -5.84 -3.31
CA VAL A 24 6.41 -4.42 -3.01
C VAL A 24 5.69 -3.57 -4.03
N TRP A 25 4.75 -2.74 -3.59
CA TRP A 25 3.88 -1.93 -4.44
C TRP A 25 3.92 -0.47 -3.98
N GLY A 26 4.25 0.46 -4.88
CA GLY A 26 4.43 1.87 -4.51
C GLY A 26 5.53 2.12 -3.46
N GLY A 27 6.41 1.14 -3.23
CA GLY A 27 7.41 1.17 -2.17
C GLY A 27 6.91 0.71 -0.80
N MET A 28 5.72 0.11 -0.73
CA MET A 28 5.17 -0.53 0.47
C MET A 28 5.29 -2.05 0.32
N ASP A 29 5.82 -2.72 1.34
CA ASP A 29 5.76 -4.18 1.42
C ASP A 29 4.41 -4.65 2.00
N GLN A 30 4.28 -5.95 2.27
CA GLN A 30 3.04 -6.50 2.82
C GLN A 30 2.75 -5.94 4.22
N ALA A 31 3.75 -5.86 5.09
CA ALA A 31 3.58 -5.40 6.46
C ALA A 31 3.19 -3.92 6.51
N ASP A 32 3.79 -3.09 5.64
CA ASP A 32 3.40 -1.69 5.48
C ASP A 32 1.93 -1.53 5.10
N ARG A 33 1.41 -2.39 4.21
CA ARG A 33 0.01 -2.35 3.77
C ARG A 33 -0.96 -2.86 4.84
N GLU A 34 -0.59 -3.91 5.56
CA GLU A 34 -1.36 -4.41 6.70
C GLU A 34 -1.47 -3.32 7.78
N ALA A 35 -0.36 -2.67 8.13
CA ALA A 35 -0.34 -1.56 9.08
C ALA A 35 -1.25 -0.40 8.64
N LEU A 36 -1.30 -0.09 7.33
CA LEU A 36 -2.18 0.95 6.80
C LEU A 36 -3.66 0.57 6.94
N GLY A 37 -4.03 -0.67 6.62
CA GLY A 37 -5.40 -1.16 6.80
C GLY A 37 -5.83 -1.14 8.27
N HIS A 38 -4.91 -1.44 9.19
CA HIS A 38 -5.15 -1.27 10.63
C HIS A 38 -5.34 0.20 11.02
N ALA A 39 -4.53 1.11 10.47
CA ALA A 39 -4.67 2.54 10.71
C ALA A 39 -6.00 3.11 10.17
N GLU A 40 -6.44 2.68 8.98
CA GLU A 40 -7.76 3.03 8.43
C GLU A 40 -8.89 2.56 9.36
N ALA A 41 -8.80 1.34 9.87
CA ALA A 41 -9.77 0.82 10.84
C ALA A 41 -9.77 1.62 12.15
N GLN A 42 -8.62 2.13 12.60
CA GLN A 42 -8.51 2.97 13.79
C GLN A 42 -9.08 4.38 13.60
N VAL A 43 -8.97 4.96 12.39
CA VAL A 43 -9.52 6.29 12.08
C VAL A 43 -11.04 6.25 11.91
N ALA A 44 -11.58 5.12 11.45
CA ALA A 44 -13.02 4.93 11.26
C ALA A 44 -13.81 4.61 12.55
N ALA A 45 -13.12 4.41 13.68
CA ALA A 45 -13.70 4.12 15.01
C ALA A 45 -13.93 5.41 15.82
#